data_AF-A0A3D9SSE7-F1
#
_entry.id   AF-A0A3D9SSE7-F1
#
_cell.length_a   1.000
_cell.length_b   1.000
_cell.length_c   1.000
_cell.angle_alpha   90.00
_cell.angle_beta   90.00
_cell.angle_gamma   90.00
#
_symmetry.space_group_name_H-M   'P 1'
#
loop_
_entity.id
_entity.type
_entity.pdbx_description
1 polymer ?
#
loop_
_entity_poly.entity_id
_entity_poly.type
_entity_poly.pdbx_seq_one_letter_code
_entity_poly.pdbx_strand_id
1 'polypeptide(L)'
;MGVDLVKGDVPGEEEAGWVTAAVDAIPAPGSGTARPWKLSIGTLLARHPRTPRGAGRVLGLLDRFGAIEFGPRKVGFDGDDASWEKVIEIRTRTVDDLVLGPVSESGIDQVRDFLPPVPGRKWAVRQAVQTVTALVLAARRDLVEQRDDREQLPCEIVYLGRLGGVKTIDAGLFAALCLERRPEIGAALLEEARRRRIAVCPAKPHRLADGTTQRAEALRRRTQTAVARIRAAAGTDP
;
A
#
# COMPACT_ATOMS: atom_id res chain seq x y z
N MET A 1 -13.15 15.34 1.77
CA MET A 1 -13.62 15.67 0.41
C MET A 1 -13.04 14.57 -0.47
N GLY A 2 -13.88 13.66 -0.97
CA GLY A 2 -13.40 12.39 -1.54
C GLY A 2 -12.80 12.56 -2.93
N VAL A 3 -11.69 11.87 -3.20
CA VAL A 3 -11.04 11.82 -4.52
C VAL A 3 -12.02 11.23 -5.55
N ASP A 4 -12.48 12.05 -6.49
CA ASP A 4 -13.26 11.59 -7.64
C ASP A 4 -12.34 10.91 -8.65
N LEU A 5 -12.51 9.61 -8.85
CA LEU A 5 -11.80 8.84 -9.87
C LEU A 5 -12.26 9.31 -11.27
N VAL A 6 -11.37 10.01 -11.97
CA VAL A 6 -11.60 10.44 -13.36
C VAL A 6 -11.51 9.21 -14.27
N LYS A 7 -12.11 9.27 -15.47
CA LYS A 7 -12.16 8.15 -16.43
C LYS A 7 -10.79 7.46 -16.67
N GLY A 8 -9.68 8.21 -16.60
CA GLY A 8 -8.32 7.68 -16.79
C GLY A 8 -7.70 7.00 -15.56
N ASP A 9 -8.30 7.12 -14.38
CA ASP A 9 -7.79 6.58 -13.11
C ASP A 9 -8.26 5.13 -12.86
N VAL A 10 -9.34 4.71 -13.52
CA VAL A 10 -9.86 3.33 -13.41
C VAL A 10 -9.04 2.42 -14.34
N PRO A 11 -8.39 1.36 -13.83
CA PRO A 11 -7.65 0.42 -14.65
C PRO A 11 -8.60 -0.38 -15.55
N GLY A 12 -8.15 -0.76 -16.75
CA GLY A 12 -8.84 -1.79 -17.55
C GLY A 12 -8.71 -3.18 -16.92
N GLU A 13 -9.45 -4.16 -17.42
CA GLU A 13 -9.42 -5.53 -16.87
C GLU A 13 -8.04 -6.18 -17.01
N GLU A 14 -7.37 -6.01 -18.16
CA GLU A 14 -5.99 -6.45 -18.39
C GLU A 14 -5.02 -5.86 -17.35
N GLU A 15 -5.11 -4.55 -17.11
CA GLU A 15 -4.26 -3.83 -16.15
C GLU A 15 -4.51 -4.32 -14.72
N ALA A 16 -5.78 -4.47 -14.33
CA ALA A 16 -6.14 -4.95 -13.00
C ALA A 16 -5.66 -6.40 -12.75
N GLY A 17 -5.79 -7.26 -13.77
CA GLY A 17 -5.24 -8.62 -13.74
C GLY A 17 -3.71 -8.64 -13.65
N TRP A 18 -3.04 -7.76 -14.40
CA TRP A 18 -1.58 -7.64 -14.34
C TRP A 18 -1.12 -7.20 -12.95
N VAL A 19 -1.74 -6.18 -12.34
CA VAL A 19 -1.32 -5.66 -11.02
C VAL A 19 -1.36 -6.74 -9.96
N THR A 20 -2.48 -7.49 -9.90
CA THR A 20 -2.67 -8.55 -8.91
C THR A 20 -1.69 -9.69 -9.12
N ALA A 21 -1.52 -10.16 -10.36
CA ALA A 21 -0.53 -11.17 -10.70
C ALA A 21 0.91 -10.72 -10.42
N ALA A 22 1.24 -9.45 -10.68
CA ALA A 22 2.56 -8.89 -10.42
C ALA A 22 2.88 -8.83 -8.92
N VAL A 23 1.88 -8.53 -8.07
CA VAL A 23 2.02 -8.61 -6.61
C VAL A 23 2.20 -10.05 -6.14
N ASP A 24 1.47 -11.00 -6.72
CA ASP A 24 1.58 -12.42 -6.37
C ASP A 24 2.92 -13.04 -6.80
N ALA A 25 3.47 -12.56 -7.92
CA ALA A 25 4.76 -13.01 -8.43
C ALA A 25 5.96 -12.46 -7.63
N ILE A 26 5.74 -11.55 -6.66
CA ILE A 26 6.84 -11.05 -5.84
C ILE A 26 7.32 -12.16 -4.90
N PRO A 27 8.63 -12.48 -4.92
CA PRO A 27 9.19 -13.46 -4.01
C PRO A 27 8.93 -13.06 -2.57
N ALA A 28 8.47 -14.02 -1.76
CA ALA A 28 8.35 -13.80 -0.33
C ALA A 28 9.72 -13.45 0.26
N PRO A 29 9.75 -12.57 1.29
CA PRO A 29 10.97 -12.31 2.04
C PRO A 29 11.49 -13.63 2.66
N GLY A 30 12.77 -13.94 2.43
CA GLY A 30 13.39 -15.14 2.99
C GLY A 30 13.49 -15.05 4.53
N SER A 31 13.48 -16.21 5.19
CA SER A 31 13.65 -16.28 6.64
C SER A 31 14.99 -15.65 7.04
N GLY A 32 14.96 -14.74 8.03
CA GLY A 32 16.17 -14.16 8.61
C GLY A 32 16.78 -12.99 7.85
N THR A 33 16.06 -12.41 6.86
CA THR A 33 16.43 -11.19 6.11
C THR A 33 17.93 -10.98 5.85
N ALA A 34 18.63 -12.03 5.43
CA ALA A 34 20.06 -11.95 5.15
C ALA A 34 20.39 -10.91 4.04
N ARG A 35 19.40 -10.53 3.25
CA ARG A 35 19.46 -9.47 2.24
C ARG A 35 18.28 -8.51 2.42
N PRO A 36 18.47 -7.21 2.10
CA PRO A 36 17.35 -6.27 2.03
C PRO A 36 16.28 -6.76 1.06
N TRP A 37 15.03 -6.70 1.49
CA TRP A 37 13.86 -6.99 0.68
C TRP A 37 12.99 -5.73 0.61
N LYS A 38 12.40 -5.47 -0.56
CA LYS A 38 11.57 -4.31 -0.81
C LYS A 38 10.43 -4.62 -1.78
N LEU A 39 9.25 -4.13 -1.44
CA LEU A 39 8.08 -4.02 -2.30
C LEU A 39 7.60 -2.57 -2.30
N SER A 40 7.32 -2.02 -3.46
CA SER A 40 6.79 -0.67 -3.64
C SER A 40 6.11 -0.55 -5.00
N ILE A 41 5.26 0.47 -5.18
CA ILE A 41 4.69 0.81 -6.49
C ILE A 41 5.80 1.00 -7.53
N GLY A 42 6.88 1.70 -7.18
CA GLY A 42 8.01 1.94 -8.06
C GLY A 42 8.64 0.64 -8.56
N THR A 43 8.92 -0.30 -7.65
CA THR A 43 9.48 -1.62 -8.00
C THR A 43 8.51 -2.49 -8.81
N LEU A 44 7.20 -2.38 -8.58
CA LEU A 44 6.18 -3.11 -9.34
C LEU A 44 6.10 -2.56 -10.78
N LEU A 45 5.95 -1.25 -10.91
CA LEU A 45 5.87 -0.57 -12.21
C LEU A 45 7.16 -0.69 -13.01
N ALA A 46 8.33 -0.81 -12.37
CA ALA A 46 9.58 -1.09 -13.10
C ALA A 46 9.53 -2.39 -13.92
N ARG A 47 8.66 -3.35 -13.54
CA ARG A 47 8.43 -4.62 -14.26
C ARG A 47 7.27 -4.56 -15.25
N HIS A 48 6.55 -3.43 -15.31
CA HIS A 48 5.41 -3.29 -16.20
C HIS A 48 5.85 -3.28 -17.67
N PRO A 49 5.17 -4.02 -18.57
CA PRO A 49 5.59 -4.12 -19.98
C PRO A 49 5.62 -2.78 -20.71
N ARG A 50 4.77 -1.83 -20.29
CA ARG A 50 4.65 -0.51 -20.92
C ARG A 50 5.49 0.56 -20.24
N THR A 51 6.47 0.20 -19.40
CA THR A 51 7.31 1.17 -18.69
C THR A 51 8.22 1.92 -19.63
N PRO A 52 8.13 3.27 -19.69
CA PRO A 52 8.98 4.06 -20.56
C PRO A 52 10.46 3.92 -20.21
N ARG A 53 11.32 3.86 -21.24
CA ARG A 53 12.77 3.90 -21.05
C ARG A 53 13.16 5.19 -20.31
N GLY A 54 13.95 5.06 -19.24
CA GLY A 54 14.39 6.20 -18.42
C GLY A 54 13.43 6.60 -17.28
N ALA A 55 12.28 5.93 -17.12
CA ALA A 55 11.35 6.21 -16.02
C ALA A 55 11.89 5.83 -14.62
N GLY A 56 13.02 5.13 -14.53
CA GLY A 56 13.55 4.59 -13.27
C GLY A 56 13.73 5.62 -12.15
N ARG A 57 14.18 6.84 -12.47
CA ARG A 57 14.29 7.92 -11.46
C ARG A 57 12.94 8.38 -10.92
N VAL A 58 11.91 8.44 -11.77
CA VAL A 58 10.55 8.83 -11.37
C VAL A 58 9.91 7.71 -10.56
N LEU A 59 10.11 6.46 -10.96
CA LEU A 59 9.59 5.30 -10.26
C LEU A 59 10.15 5.20 -8.83
N GLY A 60 11.42 5.50 -8.61
CA GLY A 60 11.99 5.53 -7.26
C GLY A 60 11.37 6.59 -6.35
N LEU A 61 10.75 7.65 -6.89
CA LEU A 61 10.00 8.63 -6.10
C LEU A 61 8.65 8.09 -5.62
N LEU A 62 8.10 7.10 -6.33
CA LEU A 62 6.84 6.43 -5.93
C LEU A 62 7.02 5.54 -4.70
N ASP A 63 8.26 5.23 -4.32
CA ASP A 63 8.55 4.45 -3.12
C ASP A 63 8.10 5.17 -1.83
N ARG A 64 7.83 6.48 -1.91
CA ARG A 64 7.22 7.25 -0.81
C ARG A 64 5.73 7.02 -0.62
N PHE A 65 5.13 6.15 -1.42
CA PHE A 65 3.69 5.96 -1.51
C PHE A 65 3.33 4.47 -1.55
N GLY A 66 3.69 3.72 -0.51
CA GLY A 66 3.43 2.29 -0.40
C GLY A 66 4.66 1.38 -0.41
N ALA A 67 5.82 1.84 0.04
CA ALA A 67 6.95 0.91 0.18
C ALA A 67 6.80 0.08 1.45
N ILE A 68 7.15 -1.21 1.36
CA ILE A 68 7.48 -2.09 2.48
C ILE A 68 8.94 -2.45 2.28
N GLU A 69 9.81 -2.08 3.22
CA GLU A 69 11.23 -2.36 3.14
C GLU A 69 11.72 -2.93 4.46
N PHE A 70 12.35 -4.10 4.42
CA PHE A 70 13.02 -4.62 5.60
C PHE A 70 14.18 -5.53 5.23
N GLY A 71 15.20 -5.51 6.08
CA GLY A 71 16.46 -6.20 5.86
C GLY A 71 17.19 -6.43 7.18
N PRO A 72 18.47 -6.81 7.14
CA PRO A 72 19.18 -7.18 8.36
C PRO A 72 19.45 -6.00 9.30
N ARG A 73 19.43 -4.77 8.77
CA ARG A 73 19.79 -3.55 9.51
C ARG A 73 18.60 -2.62 9.81
N LYS A 74 17.60 -2.59 8.94
CA LYS A 74 16.52 -1.61 9.00
C LYS A 74 15.18 -2.18 8.55
N VAL A 75 14.12 -1.50 8.94
CA VAL A 75 12.72 -1.74 8.59
C VAL A 75 12.06 -0.40 8.32
N GLY A 76 11.12 -0.34 7.39
CA GLY A 76 10.53 0.91 6.97
C GLY A 76 9.29 0.74 6.10
N PHE A 77 8.53 1.84 6.04
CA PHE A 77 7.43 2.02 5.10
C PHE A 77 7.59 3.34 4.36
N ASP A 78 7.13 3.38 3.12
CA ASP A 78 6.91 4.63 2.38
C ASP A 78 8.14 5.55 2.29
N GLY A 79 9.32 4.94 2.13
CA GLY A 79 10.58 5.64 2.00
C GLY A 79 11.16 6.18 3.31
N ASP A 80 10.45 6.01 4.43
CA ASP A 80 10.96 6.21 5.78
C ASP A 80 11.41 4.88 6.38
N ASP A 81 12.51 4.90 7.13
CA ASP A 81 13.06 3.71 7.77
C ASP A 81 13.61 3.98 9.17
N ALA A 82 13.69 2.90 9.95
CA ALA A 82 14.29 2.86 11.26
C ALA A 82 15.31 1.71 11.32
N SER A 83 16.46 1.98 11.95
CA SER A 83 17.38 0.91 12.35
C SER A 83 16.69 0.01 13.36
N TRP A 84 16.82 -1.31 13.21
CA TRP A 84 16.19 -2.28 14.12
C TRP A 84 16.54 -2.04 15.59
N GLU A 85 17.75 -1.55 15.87
CA GLU A 85 18.22 -1.24 17.23
C GLU A 85 17.46 -0.08 17.90
N LYS A 86 16.74 0.72 17.11
CA LYS A 86 15.95 1.86 17.57
C LYS A 86 14.45 1.57 17.57
N VAL A 87 14.02 0.43 17.04
CA VAL A 87 12.61 0.05 17.01
C VAL A 87 12.21 -0.36 18.42
N ILE A 88 11.14 0.27 18.91
CA ILE A 88 10.57 0.05 20.25
C ILE A 88 9.48 -1.03 20.14
N GLU A 89 8.56 -0.85 19.21
CA GLU A 89 7.45 -1.77 18.96
C GLU A 89 6.98 -1.68 17.50
N ILE A 90 6.42 -2.78 17.01
CA ILE A 90 5.65 -2.81 15.77
C ILE A 90 4.19 -2.91 16.14
N ARG A 91 3.36 -2.04 15.56
CA ARG A 91 1.93 -2.10 15.78
C ARG A 91 1.19 -2.65 14.58
N THR A 92 0.13 -3.39 14.88
CA THR A 92 -0.70 -4.05 13.88
C THR A 92 -2.10 -3.47 13.80
N ARG A 93 -2.70 -3.51 12.61
CA ARG A 93 -4.10 -3.13 12.33
C ARG A 93 -4.72 -4.13 11.36
N THR A 94 -6.04 -4.11 11.28
CA THR A 94 -6.75 -4.76 10.17
C THR A 94 -6.67 -3.87 8.92
N VAL A 95 -6.82 -4.44 7.74
CA VAL A 95 -6.86 -3.66 6.49
C VAL A 95 -8.02 -2.66 6.47
N ASP A 96 -9.15 -2.98 7.11
CA ASP A 96 -10.34 -2.11 7.16
C ASP A 96 -10.02 -0.79 7.87
N ASP A 97 -9.28 -0.85 8.99
CA ASP A 97 -8.81 0.34 9.72
C ASP A 97 -7.92 1.24 8.85
N LEU A 98 -7.11 0.64 7.98
CA LEU A 98 -6.15 1.35 7.11
C LEU A 98 -6.83 1.94 5.87
N VAL A 99 -7.81 1.23 5.30
CA VAL A 99 -8.54 1.64 4.09
C VAL A 99 -9.67 2.62 4.40
N LEU A 100 -10.33 2.48 5.55
CA LEU A 100 -11.44 3.36 5.97
C LEU A 100 -10.99 4.48 6.91
N GLY A 101 -9.76 4.40 7.43
CA GLY A 101 -9.14 5.43 8.26
C GLY A 101 -8.64 6.65 7.46
N PRO A 102 -8.15 7.69 8.16
CA PRO A 102 -7.64 8.93 7.56
C PRO A 102 -6.49 8.73 6.58
N VAL A 103 -5.72 7.64 6.74
CA VAL A 103 -4.58 7.25 5.88
C VAL A 103 -5.00 7.06 4.41
N SER A 104 -6.28 6.72 4.18
CA SER A 104 -6.84 6.52 2.84
C SER A 104 -7.11 7.83 2.07
N GLU A 105 -7.35 8.94 2.79
CA GLU A 105 -7.75 10.21 2.15
C GLU A 105 -6.55 10.98 1.55
N SER A 106 -5.30 10.67 1.93
CA SER A 106 -4.11 11.44 1.50
C SER A 106 -3.27 10.83 0.37
N GLY A 107 -3.31 9.50 0.17
CA GLY A 107 -2.28 8.81 -0.62
C GLY A 107 -2.26 9.12 -2.12
N ILE A 108 -3.43 9.29 -2.75
CA ILE A 108 -3.53 9.47 -4.21
C ILE A 108 -3.26 10.93 -4.63
N ASP A 109 -3.80 11.90 -3.91
CA ASP A 109 -3.60 13.32 -4.23
C ASP A 109 -2.16 13.75 -3.95
N GLN A 110 -1.53 13.20 -2.91
CA GLN A 110 -0.13 13.48 -2.58
C GLN A 110 0.86 12.98 -3.66
N VAL A 111 0.55 11.87 -4.36
CA VAL A 111 1.35 11.40 -5.52
C VAL A 111 1.32 12.41 -6.66
N ARG A 112 0.17 13.05 -6.91
CA ARG A 112 0.01 14.04 -7.98
C ARG A 112 0.87 15.28 -7.71
N ASP A 113 0.92 15.73 -6.46
CA ASP A 113 1.61 16.96 -6.08
C ASP A 113 3.11 16.80 -5.85
N PHE A 114 3.56 15.60 -5.47
CA PHE A 114 4.96 15.37 -5.05
C PHE A 114 5.94 15.12 -6.22
N LEU A 115 5.47 14.57 -7.35
CA LEU A 115 6.39 14.22 -8.43
C LEU A 115 6.87 15.48 -9.20
N PRO A 116 8.19 15.69 -9.34
CA PRO A 116 8.75 16.84 -10.05
C PRO A 116 8.31 16.82 -11.53
N PRO A 117 8.22 17.99 -12.19
CA PRO A 117 7.80 18.07 -13.59
C PRO A 117 8.89 17.53 -14.52
N VAL A 118 8.94 16.21 -14.67
CA VAL A 118 9.92 15.49 -15.50
C VAL A 118 9.23 14.58 -16.53
N PRO A 119 9.92 14.21 -17.63
CA PRO A 119 9.39 13.26 -18.60
C PRO A 119 8.95 11.95 -17.93
N GLY A 120 7.77 11.44 -18.31
CA GLY A 120 7.20 10.22 -17.72
C GLY A 120 6.35 10.43 -16.46
N ARG A 121 6.33 11.62 -15.83
CA ARG A 121 5.51 11.91 -14.64
C ARG A 121 4.04 11.53 -14.82
N LYS A 122 3.38 12.04 -15.87
CA LYS A 122 1.94 11.78 -16.11
C LYS A 122 1.63 10.29 -16.21
N TRP A 123 2.53 9.53 -16.84
CA TRP A 123 2.41 8.09 -16.96
C TRP A 123 2.57 7.42 -15.59
N ALA A 124 3.60 7.79 -14.82
CA ALA A 124 3.87 7.23 -13.49
C ALA A 124 2.74 7.50 -12.49
N VAL A 125 2.23 8.73 -12.44
CA VAL A 125 1.06 9.09 -11.60
C VAL A 125 -0.14 8.23 -11.98
N ARG A 126 -0.50 8.20 -13.27
CA ARG A 126 -1.66 7.43 -13.73
C ARG A 126 -1.55 5.96 -13.37
N GLN A 127 -0.38 5.37 -13.57
CA GLN A 127 -0.15 3.95 -13.29
C GLN A 127 -0.12 3.65 -11.79
N ALA A 128 0.41 4.56 -10.97
CA ALA A 128 0.31 4.44 -9.51
C ALA A 128 -1.15 4.44 -9.05
N VAL A 129 -1.96 5.39 -9.55
CA VAL A 129 -3.40 5.47 -9.24
C VAL A 129 -4.14 4.21 -9.71
N GLN A 130 -3.88 3.75 -10.94
CA GLN A 130 -4.47 2.53 -11.48
C GLN A 130 -4.07 1.29 -10.68
N THR A 131 -2.81 1.21 -10.23
CA THR A 131 -2.30 0.12 -9.38
C THR A 131 -3.02 0.07 -8.04
N VAL A 132 -3.09 1.20 -7.32
CA VAL A 132 -3.82 1.27 -6.04
C VAL A 132 -5.29 0.95 -6.24
N THR A 133 -5.91 1.49 -7.29
CA THR A 133 -7.32 1.23 -7.61
C THR A 133 -7.56 -0.24 -7.92
N ALA A 134 -6.68 -0.90 -8.69
CA ALA A 134 -6.77 -2.33 -8.98
C ALA A 134 -6.70 -3.17 -7.69
N LEU A 135 -5.79 -2.83 -6.77
CA LEU A 135 -5.67 -3.52 -5.49
C LEU A 135 -6.87 -3.31 -4.57
N VAL A 136 -7.40 -2.08 -4.48
CA VAL A 136 -8.65 -1.80 -3.76
C VAL A 136 -9.81 -2.59 -4.36
N LEU A 137 -9.90 -2.66 -5.69
CA LEU A 137 -10.92 -3.44 -6.39
C LEU A 137 -10.76 -4.95 -6.20
N ALA A 138 -9.53 -5.45 -6.07
CA ALA A 138 -9.26 -6.85 -5.76
C ALA A 138 -9.65 -7.17 -4.31
N ALA A 139 -9.28 -6.31 -3.36
CA ALA A 139 -9.60 -6.45 -1.94
C ALA A 139 -11.08 -6.18 -1.62
N ARG A 140 -11.86 -5.64 -2.58
CA ARG A 140 -13.24 -5.15 -2.33
C ARG A 140 -14.18 -6.20 -1.73
N ARG A 141 -14.06 -7.48 -2.11
CA ARG A 141 -14.98 -8.52 -1.62
C ARG A 141 -14.72 -8.72 -0.14
N ASP A 142 -13.44 -8.83 0.21
CA ASP A 142 -12.99 -8.94 1.59
C ASP A 142 -13.34 -7.67 2.37
N LEU A 143 -12.98 -6.47 1.90
CA LEU A 143 -13.23 -5.17 2.54
C LEU A 143 -14.72 -4.84 2.79
N VAL A 144 -15.63 -5.38 1.98
CA VAL A 144 -17.07 -5.12 2.12
C VAL A 144 -17.73 -6.06 3.11
N GLU A 145 -17.20 -7.27 3.25
CA GLU A 145 -17.62 -8.26 4.23
C GLU A 145 -16.92 -7.99 5.56
N GLN A 146 -17.71 -7.62 6.58
CA GLN A 146 -17.17 -7.52 7.94
C GLN A 146 -16.80 -8.93 8.39
N ARG A 147 -15.52 -9.13 8.65
CA ARG A 147 -14.94 -10.40 9.08
C ARG A 147 -14.26 -10.18 10.42
N ASP A 148 -14.72 -10.86 11.46
CA ASP A 148 -14.12 -10.78 12.79
C ASP A 148 -12.75 -11.50 12.86
N ASP A 149 -12.45 -12.35 11.87
CA ASP A 149 -11.23 -13.17 11.77
C ASP A 149 -10.09 -12.52 10.95
N ARG A 150 -10.15 -11.20 10.72
CA ARG A 150 -9.15 -10.49 9.90
C ARG A 150 -7.75 -10.57 10.50
N GLU A 151 -6.79 -10.81 9.62
CA GLU A 151 -5.38 -10.86 9.99
C GLU A 151 -4.86 -9.46 10.41
N GLN A 152 -3.99 -9.47 11.41
CA GLN A 152 -3.37 -8.27 11.96
C GLN A 152 -2.10 -7.96 11.17
N LEU A 153 -2.16 -6.92 10.34
CA LEU A 153 -1.08 -6.51 9.45
C LEU A 153 -0.16 -5.50 10.15
N PRO A 154 1.17 -5.61 10.04
CA PRO A 154 2.09 -4.59 10.54
C PRO A 154 1.87 -3.28 9.80
N CYS A 155 1.63 -2.20 10.53
CA CYS A 155 1.28 -0.92 9.92
C CYS A 155 1.93 0.29 10.59
N GLU A 156 2.47 0.16 11.81
CA GLU A 156 3.24 1.24 12.44
C GLU A 156 4.56 0.69 12.97
N ILE A 157 5.65 1.42 12.74
CA ILE A 157 6.96 1.17 13.34
C ILE A 157 7.22 2.31 14.31
N VAL A 158 7.18 2.01 15.60
CA VAL A 158 7.49 2.98 16.66
C VAL A 158 8.98 2.88 16.96
N TYR A 159 9.69 4.00 16.91
CA TYR A 159 11.14 4.00 17.04
C TYR A 159 11.67 5.23 17.79
N LEU A 160 12.89 5.10 18.29
CA LEU A 160 13.64 6.19 18.92
C LEU A 160 14.32 7.07 17.86
N GLY A 161 13.88 8.32 17.76
CA GLY A 161 14.48 9.33 16.89
C GLY A 161 15.88 9.76 17.33
N ARG A 162 16.60 10.47 16.46
CA ARG A 162 18.00 10.91 16.71
C ARG A 162 18.16 11.83 17.92
N LEU A 163 17.11 12.54 18.31
CA LEU A 163 17.08 13.46 19.46
C LEU A 163 16.39 12.84 20.69
N GLY A 164 16.28 11.51 20.76
CA GLY A 164 15.64 10.80 21.88
C GLY A 164 14.11 10.86 21.90
N GLY A 165 13.47 11.61 20.99
CA GLY A 165 12.02 11.61 20.83
C GLY A 165 11.50 10.33 20.17
N VAL A 166 10.37 9.82 20.67
CA VAL A 166 9.66 8.68 20.04
C VAL A 166 8.97 9.17 18.77
N LYS A 167 9.14 8.40 17.70
CA LYS A 167 8.55 8.67 16.38
C LYS A 167 7.84 7.42 15.86
N THR A 168 6.96 7.63 14.89
CA THR A 168 6.22 6.56 14.22
C THR A 168 6.45 6.66 12.71
N ILE A 169 6.60 5.51 12.06
CA ILE A 169 6.50 5.36 10.60
C ILE A 169 5.21 4.59 10.33
N ASP A 170 4.32 5.16 9.54
CA ASP A 170 3.03 4.55 9.19
C ASP A 170 3.08 3.92 7.80
N ALA A 171 2.43 2.77 7.64
CA ALA A 171 2.26 2.12 6.35
C ALA A 171 1.13 2.80 5.56
N GLY A 172 1.44 3.25 4.35
CA GLY A 172 0.44 3.80 3.44
C GLY A 172 -0.48 2.73 2.85
N LEU A 173 -1.52 3.22 2.16
CA LEU A 173 -2.60 2.38 1.61
C LEU A 173 -2.10 1.24 0.72
N PHE A 174 -1.13 1.48 -0.16
CA PHE A 174 -0.61 0.42 -1.02
C PHE A 174 0.14 -0.65 -0.22
N ALA A 175 0.95 -0.26 0.78
CA ALA A 175 1.63 -1.21 1.65
C ALA A 175 0.62 -2.10 2.39
N ALA A 176 -0.44 -1.49 2.93
CA ALA A 176 -1.55 -2.21 3.58
C ALA A 176 -2.23 -3.22 2.65
N LEU A 177 -2.58 -2.81 1.42
CA LEU A 177 -3.22 -3.69 0.43
C LEU A 177 -2.31 -4.84 -0.02
N CYS A 178 -0.99 -4.58 -0.13
CA CYS A 178 -0.02 -5.64 -0.42
C CYS A 178 0.10 -6.63 0.74
N LEU A 179 0.10 -6.17 1.99
CA LEU A 179 0.13 -7.03 3.18
C LEU A 179 -1.15 -7.86 3.31
N GLU A 180 -2.33 -7.31 3.02
CA GLU A 180 -3.59 -8.06 3.00
C GLU A 180 -3.57 -9.14 1.90
N ARG A 181 -3.09 -8.79 0.70
CA ARG A 181 -3.04 -9.73 -0.43
C ARG A 181 -2.00 -10.83 -0.22
N ARG A 182 -0.89 -10.51 0.43
CA ARG A 182 0.27 -11.38 0.64
C ARG A 182 0.62 -11.41 2.14
N PRO A 183 -0.22 -12.05 2.97
CA PRO A 183 -0.04 -12.06 4.43
C PRO A 183 1.30 -12.63 4.87
N GLU A 184 1.93 -13.49 4.06
CA GLU A 184 3.26 -14.03 4.34
C GLU A 184 4.35 -12.94 4.43
N ILE A 185 4.17 -11.79 3.76
CA ILE A 185 5.10 -10.65 3.85
C ILE A 185 4.99 -10.02 5.24
N GLY A 186 3.77 -9.81 5.72
CA GLY A 186 3.51 -9.30 7.07
C GLY A 186 4.00 -10.28 8.14
N ALA A 187 3.70 -11.57 7.97
CA ALA A 187 4.16 -12.62 8.86
C ALA A 187 5.68 -12.66 8.99
N ALA A 188 6.41 -12.54 7.88
CA ALA A 188 7.88 -12.52 7.90
C ALA A 188 8.46 -11.28 8.62
N LEU A 189 7.84 -10.11 8.44
CA LEU A 189 8.23 -8.90 9.16
C LEU A 189 7.98 -9.04 10.66
N LEU A 190 6.82 -9.57 11.06
CA LEU A 190 6.49 -9.82 12.47
C LEU A 190 7.38 -10.91 13.08
N GLU A 191 7.72 -11.95 12.33
CA GLU A 191 8.69 -12.97 12.75
C GLU A 191 10.08 -12.36 12.99
N GLU A 192 10.55 -11.48 12.09
CA GLU A 192 11.80 -10.76 12.27
C GLU A 192 11.79 -9.88 13.53
N ALA A 193 10.68 -9.18 13.79
CA ALA A 193 10.52 -8.38 15.00
C ALA A 193 10.61 -9.24 16.26
N ARG A 194 9.91 -10.39 16.28
CA ARG A 194 9.94 -11.34 17.41
C ARG A 194 11.34 -11.91 17.64
N ARG A 195 12.08 -12.28 16.58
CA ARG A 195 13.47 -12.74 16.69
C ARG A 195 14.39 -11.70 17.34
N ARG A 196 14.11 -10.42 17.07
CA ARG A 196 14.82 -9.27 17.66
C ARG A 196 14.30 -8.86 19.03
N ARG A 197 13.30 -9.57 19.57
CA ARG A 197 12.62 -9.26 20.84
C ARG A 197 11.95 -7.88 20.85
N ILE A 198 11.51 -7.42 19.68
CA ILE A 198 10.71 -6.21 19.53
C ILE A 198 9.25 -6.56 19.84
N ALA A 199 8.58 -5.72 20.63
CA ALA A 199 7.18 -5.93 20.96
C ALA A 199 6.29 -5.81 19.71
N VAL A 200 5.30 -6.70 19.60
CA VAL A 200 4.26 -6.64 18.56
C VAL A 200 2.92 -6.48 19.26
N CYS A 201 2.26 -5.35 19.02
CA CYS A 201 1.06 -4.94 19.75
C CYS A 201 -0.04 -4.50 18.78
N PRO A 202 -1.33 -4.73 19.05
CA PRO A 202 -2.38 -4.06 18.31
C PRO A 202 -2.22 -2.53 18.45
N ALA A 203 -2.30 -1.81 17.33
CA ALA A 203 -2.33 -0.36 17.37
C ALA A 203 -3.59 0.10 18.11
N LYS A 204 -3.54 1.28 18.75
CA LYS A 204 -4.77 1.88 19.28
C LYS A 204 -5.75 2.03 18.12
N PRO A 205 -7.01 1.57 18.25
CA PRO A 205 -8.00 1.84 17.22
C PRO A 205 -8.02 3.34 17.01
N HIS A 206 -8.05 3.77 15.75
CA HIS A 206 -8.37 5.17 15.50
C HIS A 206 -9.67 5.44 16.25
N ARG A 207 -9.76 6.57 17.00
CA ARG A 207 -11.09 7.04 17.41
C ARG A 207 -11.80 7.23 16.09
N LEU A 208 -12.66 6.27 15.75
CA LEU A 208 -13.42 6.25 14.53
C LEU A 208 -14.22 7.54 14.57
N ALA A 209 -13.72 8.59 13.91
CA ALA A 209 -14.45 9.83 13.82
C ALA A 209 -15.79 9.47 13.17
N ASP A 210 -16.89 9.95 13.76
CA ASP A 210 -18.26 9.79 13.26
C ASP A 210 -18.25 9.82 11.71
N GLY A 211 -18.45 8.66 11.07
CA GLY A 211 -18.32 8.57 9.61
C GLY A 211 -17.72 7.29 9.00
N THR A 212 -17.35 6.25 9.77
CA THR A 212 -16.87 4.97 9.17
C THR A 212 -17.90 4.35 8.23
N THR A 213 -19.18 4.32 8.63
CA THR A 213 -20.27 3.86 7.77
C THR A 213 -20.36 4.70 6.49
N GLN A 214 -20.24 6.02 6.62
CA GLN A 214 -20.25 6.93 5.47
C GLN A 214 -19.04 6.72 4.54
N ARG A 215 -17.84 6.48 5.09
CA ARG A 215 -16.63 6.17 4.32
C ARG A 215 -16.71 4.80 3.65
N ALA A 216 -17.20 3.79 4.34
CA ALA A 216 -17.44 2.45 3.80
C ALA A 216 -18.48 2.50 2.67
N GLU A 217 -19.58 3.23 2.84
CA GLU A 217 -20.56 3.48 1.78
C GLU A 217 -19.96 4.24 0.61
N ALA A 218 -19.16 5.28 0.87
CA ALA A 218 -18.50 6.04 -0.18
C ALA A 218 -17.49 5.17 -0.96
N LEU A 219 -16.77 4.28 -0.29
CA LEU A 219 -15.87 3.31 -0.91
C LEU A 219 -16.66 2.29 -1.74
N ARG A 220 -17.77 1.77 -1.21
CA ARG A 220 -18.68 0.85 -1.93
C ARG A 220 -19.22 1.50 -3.20
N ARG A 221 -19.75 2.72 -3.12
CA ARG A 221 -20.25 3.46 -4.28
C ARG A 221 -19.15 3.66 -5.33
N ARG A 222 -17.96 4.13 -4.90
CA ARG A 222 -16.81 4.36 -5.79
C ARG A 222 -16.33 3.09 -6.49
N THR A 223 -16.18 2.00 -5.75
CA THR A 223 -15.75 0.70 -6.30
C THR A 223 -16.81 0.11 -7.24
N GLN A 224 -18.11 0.24 -6.93
CA GLN A 224 -19.20 -0.16 -7.83
C GLN A 224 -19.19 0.62 -9.14
N THR A 225 -19.01 1.95 -9.09
CA THR A 225 -18.88 2.79 -10.29
C THR A 225 -17.67 2.39 -11.13
N ALA A 226 -16.51 2.17 -10.51
CA ALA A 226 -15.30 1.74 -11.22
C ALA A 226 -15.51 0.37 -11.90
N VAL A 227 -16.14 -0.59 -11.22
CA VAL A 227 -16.43 -1.93 -11.77
C VAL A 227 -17.40 -1.85 -12.94
N ALA A 228 -18.45 -1.04 -12.84
CA ALA A 228 -19.38 -0.83 -13.94
C ALA A 228 -18.66 -0.25 -15.18
N ARG A 229 -17.72 0.68 -14.97
CA ARG A 229 -16.90 1.24 -16.05
C ARG A 229 -15.97 0.21 -16.68
N ILE A 230 -15.31 -0.64 -15.88
CA ILE A 230 -14.45 -1.72 -16.39
C ILE A 230 -15.25 -2.67 -17.27
N ARG A 231 -16.43 -3.11 -16.79
CA ARG A 231 -17.31 -4.00 -17.55
C ARG A 231 -17.83 -3.35 -18.84
N ALA A 232 -18.20 -2.07 -18.79
CA ALA A 232 -18.62 -1.35 -19.99
C ALA A 232 -17.49 -1.25 -21.03
N ALA A 233 -16.25 -1.01 -20.59
CA ALA A 233 -15.09 -0.98 -21.48
C ALA A 233 -14.77 -2.36 -22.07
N ALA A 234 -14.95 -3.45 -21.30
CA ALA A 234 -14.77 -4.82 -21.78
C ALA A 234 -15.87 -5.29 -22.74
N GLY A 235 -17.10 -4.76 -22.61
CA GLY A 235 -18.23 -5.05 -23.49
C GLY A 235 -18.28 -4.19 -24.77
N THR A 236 -17.27 -3.36 -25.00
CA THR A 236 -17.15 -2.51 -26.20
C THR A 236 -15.95 -2.97 -27.03
N ASP A 237 -16.06 -4.15 -27.65
CA ASP A 237 -15.17 -4.57 -28.75
C ASP A 237 -16.02 -4.58 -30.04
N PRO A 238 -15.63 -3.85 -31.10
CA PRO A 238 -16.26 -3.98 -32.43
C PRO A 238 -15.87 -5.30 -33.13
#